data_AF-A0A6G7P4U1-F1
#
_entry.id   AF-A0A6G7P4U1-F1
#
_cell.length_a   1.000
_cell.length_b   1.000
_cell.length_c   1.000
_cell.angle_alpha   90.00
_cell.angle_beta   90.00
_cell.angle_gamma   90.00
#
_symmetry.space_group_name_H-M   'P 1'
#
loop_
_entity.id
_entity.type
_entity.pdbx_description
1 polymer ?
#
loop_
_entity_poly.entity_id
_entity_poly.type
_entity_poly.pdbx_seq_one_letter_code
_entity_poly.pdbx_strand_id
1 'polypeptide(L)'
;MEPITSLPSNAYLPKSVHALADEWRAAAQRVKDIRKDHNDAVAALAQAQRDDAEALKEAARTGAPMPDGEHEKATRARIDDAKRRLPVLEADRDAIGRRLVVALRDDQARRHLVDTTATGARAALTAYLEALDDAERKVSAAHRALTDATAVLHVIKALDTGEQVRLLAQPPAAPSFTGARSDAHKLAQQLAALDERKPPRERHIRLVNGRNVTVPRTLAADFLRDHQVDAWLDGWPPEEPSRPLPSGTPGHQFEDFRNTPSHFTPRGDAA
;
A
#
# COMPACT_ATOMS: atom_id res chain seq x y z
N MET A 1 10.57 -12.40 -2.48
CA MET A 1 9.59 -11.43 -1.97
C MET A 1 10.11 -10.06 -2.36
N GLU A 2 9.39 -9.31 -3.17
CA GLU A 2 9.87 -8.00 -3.64
C GLU A 2 9.98 -7.00 -2.47
N PRO A 3 11.00 -6.12 -2.47
CA PRO A 3 11.18 -5.14 -1.41
C PRO A 3 10.05 -4.11 -1.42
N ILE A 4 9.62 -3.68 -0.24
CA ILE A 4 8.70 -2.54 -0.12
C ILE A 4 9.40 -1.32 -0.73
N THR A 5 8.77 -0.66 -1.69
CA THR A 5 9.32 0.54 -2.35
C THR A 5 8.78 1.83 -1.77
N SER A 6 7.58 1.80 -1.17
CA SER A 6 6.97 2.93 -0.48
C SER A 6 6.00 2.45 0.60
N LEU A 7 5.83 3.27 1.65
CA LEU A 7 4.81 3.08 2.68
C LEU A 7 3.88 4.29 2.71
N PRO A 8 2.56 4.09 2.90
CA PRO A 8 1.65 5.19 3.17
C PRO A 8 2.01 5.88 4.49
N SER A 9 1.48 7.08 4.73
CA SER A 9 1.70 7.79 5.99
C SER A 9 1.07 7.03 7.18
N ASN A 10 1.54 7.31 8.40
CA ASN A 10 1.00 6.69 9.61
C ASN A 10 -0.50 6.96 9.81
N ALA A 11 -1.06 7.99 9.17
CA ALA A 11 -2.50 8.26 9.18
C ALA A 11 -3.34 7.11 8.58
N TYR A 12 -2.74 6.32 7.68
CA TYR A 12 -3.40 5.20 7.02
C TYR A 12 -2.94 3.84 7.56
N LEU A 13 -2.09 3.80 8.58
CA LEU A 13 -1.56 2.57 9.16
C LEU A 13 -2.15 2.32 10.56
N PRO A 14 -2.35 1.05 10.96
CA PRO A 14 -2.70 0.71 12.33
C PRO A 14 -1.64 1.21 13.31
N LYS A 15 -2.06 1.73 14.48
CA LYS A 15 -1.13 2.22 15.52
C LYS A 15 -0.09 1.18 15.94
N SER A 16 -0.47 -0.11 15.92
CA SER A 16 0.41 -1.24 16.25
C SER A 16 1.65 -1.36 15.36
N VAL A 17 1.63 -0.80 14.14
CA VAL A 17 2.75 -0.87 13.20
C VAL A 17 3.48 0.47 13.01
N HIS A 18 3.06 1.55 13.68
CA HIS A 18 3.66 2.88 13.51
C HIS A 18 5.15 2.87 13.80
N ALA A 19 5.57 2.27 14.92
CA ALA A 19 6.98 2.18 15.28
C ALA A 19 7.83 1.46 14.21
N LEU A 20 7.34 0.33 13.68
CA LEU A 20 8.02 -0.41 12.61
C LEU A 20 8.02 0.36 11.28
N ALA A 21 6.94 1.09 10.98
CA ALA A 21 6.85 1.92 9.79
C ALA A 21 7.83 3.11 9.86
N ASP A 22 7.98 3.73 11.03
CA ASP A 22 8.94 4.82 11.26
C ASP A 22 10.38 4.31 11.19
N GLU A 23 10.66 3.14 11.78
CA GLU A 23 11.95 2.47 11.68
C GLU A 23 12.32 2.14 10.23
N TRP A 24 11.36 1.63 9.45
CA TRP A 24 11.56 1.36 8.02
C TRP A 24 11.83 2.65 7.24
N ARG A 25 11.08 3.73 7.49
CA ARG A 25 11.31 5.03 6.82
C ARG A 25 12.68 5.60 7.15
N ALA A 26 13.11 5.50 8.41
CA ALA A 26 14.45 5.90 8.82
C ALA A 26 15.55 5.06 8.15
N ALA A 27 15.34 3.75 8.00
CA ALA A 27 16.26 2.88 7.25
C ALA A 27 16.29 3.22 5.74
N ALA A 28 15.13 3.46 5.14
CA ALA A 28 15.02 3.88 3.74
C ALA A 28 15.69 5.24 3.49
N GLN A 29 15.55 6.17 4.44
CA GLN A 29 16.23 7.47 4.38
C GLN A 29 17.75 7.32 4.45
N ARG A 30 18.28 6.48 5.36
CA ARG A 30 19.72 6.18 5.43
C ARG A 30 20.26 5.60 4.13
N VAL A 31 19.53 4.70 3.47
CA VAL A 31 19.89 4.16 2.15
C VAL A 31 19.89 5.26 1.08
N LYS A 32 18.91 6.17 1.13
CA LYS A 32 18.86 7.31 0.20
C LYS A 32 20.04 8.25 0.40
N ASP A 33 20.38 8.56 1.65
CA ASP A 33 21.48 9.45 2.00
C ASP A 33 22.82 8.87 1.55
N ILE A 34 23.10 7.60 1.84
CA ILE A 34 24.36 6.97 1.42
C ILE A 34 24.49 6.85 -0.11
N ARG A 35 23.37 6.62 -0.83
CA ARG A 35 23.36 6.62 -2.30
C ARG A 35 23.63 8.02 -2.85
N LYS A 36 23.06 9.05 -2.21
CA LYS A 36 23.35 10.45 -2.56
C LYS A 36 24.82 10.76 -2.32
N ASP A 37 25.35 10.44 -1.15
CA ASP A 37 26.77 10.65 -0.81
C ASP A 37 27.70 9.94 -1.79
N HIS A 38 27.38 8.71 -2.19
CA HIS A 38 28.12 7.98 -3.23
C HIS A 38 28.12 8.75 -4.56
N ASN A 39 26.94 9.17 -5.03
CA ASN A 39 26.81 9.86 -6.31
C ASN A 39 27.50 11.24 -6.30
N ASP A 40 27.36 11.97 -5.20
CA ASP A 40 28.00 13.27 -5.00
C ASP A 40 29.54 13.10 -4.96
N ALA A 41 30.06 12.05 -4.31
CA ALA A 41 31.49 11.75 -4.29
C ALA A 41 32.02 11.32 -5.68
N VAL A 42 31.26 10.52 -6.44
CA VAL A 42 31.61 10.15 -7.82
C VAL A 42 31.65 11.40 -8.71
N ALA A 43 30.67 12.28 -8.59
CA ALA A 43 30.64 13.54 -9.35
C ALA A 43 31.79 14.47 -8.97
N ALA A 44 32.19 14.51 -7.70
CA ALA A 44 33.28 15.34 -7.19
C ALA A 44 34.68 14.82 -7.59
N LEU A 45 34.81 13.56 -8.00
CA LEU A 45 36.11 12.94 -8.29
C LEU A 45 36.91 13.69 -9.37
N ALA A 46 36.25 14.14 -10.43
CA ALA A 46 36.91 14.90 -11.50
C ALA A 46 37.41 16.27 -11.02
N GLN A 47 36.70 16.90 -10.07
CA GLN A 47 37.14 18.17 -9.48
C GLN A 47 38.32 17.93 -8.53
N ALA A 48 38.24 16.91 -7.67
CA ALA A 48 39.34 16.54 -6.77
C ALA A 48 40.65 16.27 -7.53
N GLN A 49 40.58 15.60 -8.68
CA GLN A 49 41.75 15.39 -9.55
C GLN A 49 42.34 16.69 -10.11
N ARG A 50 41.50 17.69 -10.41
CA ARG A 50 41.97 19.00 -10.85
C ARG A 50 42.61 19.77 -9.72
N ASP A 51 42.00 19.74 -8.53
CA ASP A 51 42.52 20.41 -7.34
C ASP A 51 43.89 19.85 -6.95
N ASP A 52 44.06 18.52 -6.98
CA ASP A 52 45.35 17.87 -6.77
C ASP A 52 46.38 18.24 -7.86
N ALA A 53 45.96 18.35 -9.12
CA ALA A 53 46.85 18.75 -10.21
C ALA A 53 47.32 20.21 -10.09
N GLU A 54 46.44 21.12 -9.65
CA GLU A 54 46.81 22.51 -9.38
C GLU A 54 47.72 22.61 -8.14
N ALA A 55 47.44 21.86 -7.07
CA ALA A 55 48.31 21.78 -5.91
C ALA A 55 49.72 21.28 -6.28
N LEU A 56 49.83 20.30 -7.17
CA LEU A 56 51.10 19.79 -7.66
C LEU A 56 51.87 20.83 -8.49
N LYS A 57 51.18 21.58 -9.37
CA LYS A 57 51.80 22.70 -10.11
C LYS A 57 52.34 23.77 -9.18
N GLU A 58 51.57 24.14 -8.15
CA GLU A 58 51.97 25.17 -7.20
C GLU A 58 53.15 24.74 -6.32
N ALA A 59 53.16 23.48 -5.87
CA ALA A 59 54.28 22.91 -5.12
C ALA A 59 55.57 22.90 -5.97
N ALA A 60 55.46 22.50 -7.25
CA ALA A 60 56.58 22.54 -8.18
C ALA A 60 57.11 23.97 -8.42
N ARG A 61 56.22 24.97 -8.46
CA ARG A 61 56.58 26.38 -8.66
C ARG A 61 57.27 27.00 -7.45
N THR A 62 56.82 26.65 -6.25
CA THR A 62 57.26 27.27 -4.98
C THR A 62 58.40 26.50 -4.29
N GLY A 63 58.75 25.31 -4.79
CA GLY A 63 59.72 24.42 -4.13
C GLY A 63 59.19 23.80 -2.84
N ALA A 64 57.87 23.84 -2.64
CA ALA A 64 57.22 23.19 -1.50
C ALA A 64 57.22 21.65 -1.65
N PRO A 65 56.98 20.89 -0.57
CA PRO A 65 56.84 19.44 -0.65
C PRO A 65 55.74 19.03 -1.64
N MET A 66 55.98 17.97 -2.42
CA MET A 66 55.01 17.48 -3.40
C MET A 66 53.76 16.92 -2.70
N PRO A 67 52.55 17.35 -3.09
CA PRO A 67 51.31 16.82 -2.53
C PRO A 67 51.06 15.39 -3.00
N ASP A 68 50.48 14.56 -2.12
CA ASP A 68 50.25 13.12 -2.35
C ASP A 68 48.82 12.81 -2.85
N GLY A 69 48.17 13.78 -3.51
CA GLY A 69 46.82 13.63 -4.05
C GLY A 69 45.74 13.43 -2.97
N GLU A 70 45.78 14.23 -1.90
CA GLU A 70 44.88 14.07 -0.75
C GLU A 70 43.40 14.21 -1.13
N HIS A 71 43.06 15.09 -2.09
CA HIS A 71 41.67 15.32 -2.48
C HIS A 71 41.09 14.11 -3.22
N GLU A 72 41.84 13.55 -4.17
CA GLU A 72 41.45 12.33 -4.89
C GLU A 72 41.36 11.14 -3.93
N LYS A 73 42.36 10.96 -3.04
CA LYS A 73 42.36 9.88 -2.05
C LYS A 73 41.18 9.97 -1.09
N ALA A 74 40.89 11.16 -0.56
CA ALA A 74 39.74 11.38 0.31
C ALA A 74 38.42 11.10 -0.41
N THR A 75 38.29 11.52 -1.67
CA THR A 75 37.08 11.29 -2.47
C THR A 75 36.89 9.81 -2.80
N ARG A 76 37.96 9.11 -3.19
CA ARG A 76 37.93 7.64 -3.40
C ARG A 76 37.58 6.89 -2.12
N ALA A 77 38.15 7.27 -0.98
CA ALA A 77 37.84 6.66 0.31
C ALA A 77 36.35 6.81 0.67
N ARG A 78 35.73 7.96 0.36
CA ARG A 78 34.28 8.17 0.53
C ARG A 78 33.45 7.28 -0.39
N ILE A 79 33.86 7.11 -1.66
CA ILE A 79 33.20 6.19 -2.59
C ILE A 79 33.26 4.75 -2.07
N ASP A 80 34.44 4.31 -1.60
CA ASP A 80 34.64 2.95 -1.09
C ASP A 80 33.93 2.70 0.25
N ASP A 81 33.85 3.70 1.14
CA ASP A 81 33.02 3.63 2.34
C ASP A 81 31.54 3.44 1.98
N ALA A 82 31.01 4.27 1.06
CA ALA A 82 29.63 4.18 0.64
C ALA A 82 29.31 2.83 -0.03
N LYS A 83 30.21 2.31 -0.89
CA LYS A 83 30.08 0.99 -1.52
C LYS A 83 30.05 -0.15 -0.50
N ARG A 84 30.84 -0.06 0.57
CA ARG A 84 30.85 -1.07 1.65
C ARG A 84 29.59 -1.02 2.51
N ARG A 85 29.09 0.18 2.81
CA ARG A 85 27.95 0.38 3.74
C ARG A 85 26.59 0.19 3.08
N LEU A 86 26.47 0.52 1.79
CA LEU A 86 25.20 0.43 1.07
C LEU A 86 24.52 -0.95 1.16
N PRO A 87 25.19 -2.09 0.87
CA PRO A 87 24.52 -3.39 0.92
C PRO A 87 24.05 -3.78 2.33
N VAL A 88 24.77 -3.34 3.37
CA VAL A 88 24.38 -3.59 4.77
C VAL A 88 23.10 -2.80 5.11
N LEU A 89 23.07 -1.52 4.76
CA LEU A 89 21.91 -0.67 5.00
C LEU A 89 20.67 -1.11 4.20
N GLU A 90 20.87 -1.61 2.98
CA GLU A 90 19.80 -2.20 2.17
C GLU A 90 19.26 -3.49 2.79
N ALA A 91 20.13 -4.38 3.26
CA ALA A 91 19.73 -5.60 3.96
C ALA A 91 18.93 -5.31 5.24
N ASP A 92 19.35 -4.31 6.03
CA ASP A 92 18.66 -3.86 7.23
C ASP A 92 17.27 -3.31 6.90
N ARG A 93 17.18 -2.40 5.92
CA ARG A 93 15.90 -1.86 5.44
C ARG A 93 14.96 -2.98 5.02
N ASP A 94 15.47 -3.96 4.28
CA ASP A 94 14.66 -5.07 3.76
C ASP A 94 14.24 -6.04 4.88
N ALA A 95 15.07 -6.23 5.91
CA ALA A 95 14.73 -7.01 7.09
C ALA A 95 13.59 -6.36 7.90
N ILE A 96 13.68 -5.05 8.12
CA ILE A 96 12.60 -4.28 8.77
C ILE A 96 11.34 -4.33 7.89
N GLY A 97 11.49 -4.19 6.57
CA GLY A 97 10.40 -4.29 5.60
C GLY A 97 9.67 -5.63 5.68
N ARG A 98 10.41 -6.75 5.75
CA ARG A 98 9.83 -8.09 5.93
C ARG A 98 9.01 -8.19 7.22
N ARG A 99 9.55 -7.70 8.35
CA ARG A 99 8.84 -7.67 9.64
C ARG A 99 7.57 -6.84 9.56
N LEU A 100 7.63 -5.70 8.87
CA LEU A 100 6.46 -4.86 8.65
C LEU A 100 5.39 -5.55 7.79
N VAL A 101 5.77 -6.25 6.70
CA VAL A 101 4.78 -7.00 5.91
C VAL A 101 4.11 -8.08 6.77
N VAL A 102 4.88 -8.80 7.59
CA VAL A 102 4.31 -9.81 8.50
C VAL A 102 3.32 -9.16 9.47
N ALA A 103 3.67 -8.01 10.07
CA ALA A 103 2.78 -7.29 10.97
C ALA A 103 1.51 -6.75 10.27
N LEU A 104 1.62 -6.33 9.00
CA LEU A 104 0.48 -5.87 8.20
C LEU A 104 -0.40 -7.01 7.66
N ARG A 105 0.12 -8.26 7.67
CA ARG A 105 -0.63 -9.47 7.31
C ARG A 105 -1.50 -9.98 8.47
N ASP A 106 -1.34 -9.44 9.67
CA ASP A 106 -2.24 -9.68 10.78
C ASP A 106 -3.67 -9.24 10.41
N ASP A 107 -4.68 -10.02 10.77
CA ASP A 107 -6.06 -9.78 10.30
C ASP A 107 -6.68 -8.52 10.92
N GLN A 108 -6.30 -8.18 12.15
CA GLN A 108 -6.75 -6.95 12.79
C GLN A 108 -6.09 -5.74 12.11
N ALA A 109 -4.79 -5.82 11.81
CA ALA A 109 -4.08 -4.79 11.05
C ALA A 109 -4.64 -4.64 9.63
N ARG A 110 -4.93 -5.75 8.94
CA ARG A 110 -5.48 -5.76 7.59
C ARG A 110 -6.91 -5.22 7.54
N ARG A 111 -7.78 -5.60 8.49
CA ARG A 111 -9.14 -5.05 8.58
C ARG A 111 -9.09 -3.55 8.87
N HIS A 112 -8.29 -3.11 9.84
CA HIS A 112 -8.10 -1.69 10.12
C HIS A 112 -7.56 -0.92 8.92
N LEU A 113 -6.63 -1.50 8.15
CA LEU A 113 -6.18 -0.93 6.88
C LEU A 113 -7.34 -0.80 5.91
N VAL A 114 -8.10 -1.86 5.66
CA VAL A 114 -9.25 -1.80 4.75
C VAL A 114 -10.23 -0.73 5.20
N ASP A 115 -10.60 -0.67 6.48
CA ASP A 115 -11.58 0.28 6.99
C ASP A 115 -11.09 1.73 6.90
N THR A 116 -9.84 1.99 7.30
CA THR A 116 -9.25 3.33 7.30
C THR A 116 -9.02 3.81 5.87
N THR A 117 -8.46 2.95 5.02
CA THR A 117 -8.14 3.31 3.63
C THR A 117 -9.42 3.41 2.80
N ALA A 118 -10.39 2.52 2.97
CA ALA A 118 -11.64 2.58 2.23
C ALA A 118 -12.47 3.81 2.63
N THR A 119 -12.53 4.17 3.91
CA THR A 119 -13.27 5.37 4.35
C THR A 119 -12.62 6.65 3.80
N GLY A 120 -11.30 6.80 3.96
CA GLY A 120 -10.58 7.97 3.46
C GLY A 120 -10.56 8.06 1.93
N ALA A 121 -10.33 6.95 1.25
CA ALA A 121 -10.30 6.90 -0.21
C ALA A 121 -11.67 7.12 -0.84
N ARG A 122 -12.76 6.64 -0.23
CA ARG A 122 -14.12 6.94 -0.70
C ARG A 122 -14.43 8.42 -0.60
N ALA A 123 -14.15 9.04 0.56
CA ALA A 123 -14.37 10.47 0.74
C ALA A 123 -13.55 11.31 -0.26
N ALA A 124 -12.28 10.96 -0.46
CA ALA A 124 -11.42 11.63 -1.43
C ALA A 124 -11.88 11.42 -2.88
N LEU A 125 -12.35 10.22 -3.24
CA LEU A 125 -12.90 9.91 -4.55
C LEU A 125 -14.19 10.70 -4.83
N THR A 126 -15.08 10.79 -3.85
CA THR A 126 -16.30 11.62 -3.96
C THR A 126 -15.94 13.08 -4.22
N ALA A 127 -15.05 13.66 -3.40
CA ALA A 127 -14.61 15.05 -3.58
C ALA A 127 -13.91 15.27 -4.93
N TYR A 128 -13.12 14.29 -5.40
CA TYR A 128 -12.46 14.34 -6.70
C TYR A 128 -13.47 14.33 -7.86
N LEU A 129 -14.49 13.48 -7.81
CA LEU A 129 -15.55 13.43 -8.81
C LEU A 129 -16.36 14.73 -8.84
N GLU A 130 -16.69 15.31 -7.68
CA GLU A 130 -17.36 16.61 -7.59
C GLU A 130 -16.52 17.72 -8.21
N ALA A 131 -15.22 17.76 -7.91
CA ALA A 131 -14.30 18.72 -8.51
C ALA A 131 -14.17 18.54 -10.03
N LEU A 132 -14.18 17.30 -10.51
CA LEU A 132 -14.14 17.00 -11.94
C LEU A 132 -15.42 17.46 -12.65
N ASP A 133 -16.58 17.23 -12.05
CA ASP A 133 -17.86 17.71 -12.57
C ASP A 133 -17.93 19.25 -12.61
N ASP A 134 -17.43 19.93 -11.57
CA ASP A 134 -17.35 21.40 -11.54
C ASP A 134 -16.37 21.95 -12.61
N ALA A 135 -15.20 21.32 -12.75
CA ALA A 135 -14.22 21.66 -13.77
C ALA A 135 -14.80 21.46 -15.18
N GLU A 136 -15.45 20.33 -15.44
CA GLU A 136 -16.09 20.03 -16.72
C GLU A 136 -17.17 21.06 -17.05
N ARG A 137 -17.98 21.48 -16.07
CA ARG A 137 -18.97 22.56 -16.22
C ARG A 137 -18.32 23.89 -16.57
N LYS A 138 -17.32 24.33 -15.79
CA LYS A 138 -16.62 25.62 -16.00
C LYS A 138 -15.94 25.68 -17.35
N VAL A 139 -15.24 24.61 -17.72
CA VAL A 139 -14.52 24.51 -18.99
C VAL A 139 -15.51 24.45 -20.16
N SER A 140 -16.61 23.70 -20.04
CA SER A 140 -17.67 23.68 -21.05
C SER A 140 -18.32 25.06 -21.23
N ALA A 141 -18.57 25.79 -20.14
CA ALA A 141 -19.13 27.13 -20.19
C ALA A 141 -18.17 28.14 -20.87
N ALA A 142 -16.89 28.11 -20.50
CA ALA A 142 -15.86 28.94 -21.13
C ALA A 142 -15.69 28.61 -22.63
N HIS A 143 -15.75 27.34 -23.00
CA HIS A 143 -15.69 26.89 -24.39
C HIS A 143 -16.89 27.38 -25.22
N ARG A 144 -18.11 27.35 -24.66
CA ARG A 144 -19.29 27.94 -25.30
C ARG A 144 -19.12 29.44 -25.49
N ALA A 145 -18.72 30.16 -24.45
CA ALA A 145 -18.48 31.60 -24.54
C ALA A 145 -17.42 31.96 -25.59
N LEU A 146 -16.35 31.16 -25.71
CA LEU A 146 -15.34 31.33 -26.74
C LEU A 146 -15.90 31.05 -28.15
N THR A 147 -16.72 30.02 -28.30
CA THR A 147 -17.38 29.67 -29.57
C THR A 147 -18.31 30.79 -30.01
N ASP A 148 -19.13 31.31 -29.10
CA ASP A 148 -20.03 32.44 -29.35
C ASP A 148 -19.25 33.70 -29.73
N ALA A 149 -18.20 34.04 -28.97
CA ALA A 149 -17.34 35.19 -29.28
C ALA A 149 -16.65 35.05 -30.64
N THR A 150 -16.18 33.84 -30.98
CA THR A 150 -15.56 33.55 -32.27
C THR A 150 -16.57 33.70 -33.41
N ALA A 151 -17.80 33.21 -33.23
CA ALA A 151 -18.88 33.40 -34.19
C ALA A 151 -19.19 34.89 -34.43
N VAL A 152 -19.25 35.70 -33.36
CA VAL A 152 -19.45 37.16 -33.47
C VAL A 152 -18.29 37.82 -34.23
N LEU A 153 -17.04 37.47 -33.93
CA LEU A 153 -15.87 38.00 -34.66
C LEU A 153 -15.92 37.66 -36.16
N HIS A 154 -16.38 36.46 -36.51
CA HIS A 154 -16.58 36.11 -37.93
C HIS A 154 -17.65 36.98 -38.60
N VAL A 155 -18.77 37.23 -37.93
CA VAL A 155 -19.82 38.13 -38.45
C VAL A 155 -19.28 39.55 -38.66
N ILE A 156 -18.54 40.10 -37.70
CA ILE A 156 -17.90 41.42 -37.83
C ILE A 156 -16.98 41.45 -39.06
N LYS A 157 -16.12 40.43 -39.20
CA LYS A 157 -15.24 40.31 -40.38
C LYS A 157 -16.02 40.22 -41.70
N ALA A 158 -17.17 39.54 -41.73
CA ALA A 158 -18.06 39.51 -42.90
C ALA A 158 -18.45 40.91 -43.34
N LEU A 159 -18.89 41.72 -42.37
CA LEU A 159 -19.43 43.05 -42.60
C LEU A 159 -18.33 44.02 -43.05
N ASP A 160 -17.14 43.91 -42.47
CA ASP A 160 -16.01 44.78 -42.80
C ASP A 160 -15.42 44.50 -44.19
N THR A 161 -15.51 43.26 -44.68
CA THR A 161 -14.87 42.82 -45.93
C THR A 161 -15.84 42.62 -47.10
N GLY A 162 -17.16 42.57 -46.83
CA GLY A 162 -18.18 42.28 -47.83
C GLY A 162 -18.23 40.81 -48.29
N GLU A 163 -17.47 39.92 -47.64
CA GLU A 163 -17.45 38.49 -47.96
C GLU A 163 -18.67 37.74 -47.38
N GLN A 164 -19.19 36.74 -48.12
CA GLN A 164 -20.18 35.82 -47.57
C GLN A 164 -19.55 34.93 -46.51
N VAL A 165 -19.91 35.12 -45.24
CA VAL A 165 -19.40 34.28 -44.15
C VAL A 165 -20.07 32.91 -44.14
N ARG A 166 -19.27 31.87 -44.33
CA ARG A 166 -19.57 30.55 -43.76
C ARG A 166 -19.24 30.61 -42.27
N LEU A 167 -20.27 30.68 -41.43
CA LEU A 167 -20.14 30.44 -39.99
C LEU A 167 -19.44 29.08 -39.81
N LEU A 168 -18.41 29.03 -38.97
CA LEU A 168 -17.51 27.89 -38.78
C LEU A 168 -18.20 26.52 -38.96
N ALA A 169 -17.64 25.67 -39.81
CA ALA A 169 -18.14 24.30 -40.01
C ALA A 169 -17.89 23.39 -38.79
N GLN A 170 -17.01 23.78 -37.86
CA GLN A 170 -16.73 23.01 -36.66
C GLN A 170 -16.26 23.92 -35.52
N PRO A 171 -16.89 23.82 -34.33
CA PRO A 171 -16.33 24.43 -33.12
C PRO A 171 -14.97 23.80 -32.78
N PRO A 172 -14.10 24.51 -32.03
CA PRO A 172 -12.86 23.93 -31.54
C PRO A 172 -13.15 22.62 -30.78
N ALA A 173 -12.23 21.65 -30.82
CA ALA A 173 -12.41 20.38 -30.12
C ALA A 173 -12.66 20.64 -28.63
N ALA A 174 -13.74 20.08 -28.10
CA ALA A 174 -14.04 20.19 -26.68
C ALA A 174 -12.91 19.51 -25.86
N PRO A 175 -12.47 20.13 -24.77
CA PRO A 175 -11.53 19.48 -23.86
C PRO A 175 -12.17 18.20 -23.27
N SER A 176 -11.40 17.12 -23.22
CA SER A 176 -11.86 15.80 -22.81
C SER A 176 -11.42 15.46 -21.39
N PHE A 177 -12.36 14.97 -20.58
CA PHE A 177 -12.12 14.47 -19.21
C PHE A 177 -12.16 12.93 -19.13
N THR A 178 -12.18 12.23 -20.27
CA THR A 178 -12.41 10.77 -20.33
C THR A 178 -11.35 9.96 -19.60
N GLY A 179 -10.08 10.36 -19.68
CA GLY A 179 -8.97 9.69 -18.97
C GLY A 179 -9.16 9.74 -17.46
N ALA A 180 -9.41 10.94 -16.92
CA ALA A 180 -9.63 11.16 -15.49
C ALA A 180 -10.86 10.40 -14.96
N ARG A 181 -11.97 10.37 -15.72
CA ARG A 181 -13.16 9.56 -15.35
C ARG A 181 -12.88 8.06 -15.37
N SER A 182 -12.11 7.56 -16.34
CA SER A 182 -11.74 6.15 -16.44
C SER A 182 -10.92 5.70 -15.23
N ASP A 183 -9.93 6.50 -14.83
CA ASP A 183 -9.09 6.17 -13.68
C ASP A 183 -9.86 6.25 -12.35
N ALA A 184 -10.75 7.24 -12.20
CA ALA A 184 -11.68 7.29 -11.07
C ALA A 184 -12.59 6.06 -11.00
N HIS A 185 -13.07 5.55 -12.14
CA HIS A 185 -13.89 4.35 -12.18
C HIS A 185 -13.12 3.09 -11.83
N LYS A 186 -11.87 2.94 -12.30
CA LYS A 186 -10.98 1.84 -11.89
C LYS A 186 -10.73 1.85 -10.38
N LEU A 187 -10.50 3.03 -9.80
CA LEU A 187 -10.33 3.18 -8.36
C LEU A 187 -11.61 2.80 -7.60
N ALA A 188 -12.78 3.21 -8.09
CA ALA A 188 -14.07 2.82 -7.51
C ALA A 188 -14.26 1.29 -7.50
N GLN A 189 -13.90 0.62 -8.61
CA GLN A 189 -13.96 -0.85 -8.71
C GLN A 189 -12.99 -1.53 -7.73
N GLN A 190 -11.78 -0.98 -7.56
CA GLN A 190 -10.82 -1.48 -6.57
C GLN A 190 -11.34 -1.35 -5.14
N LEU A 191 -12.00 -0.23 -4.82
CA LEU A 191 -12.62 -0.01 -3.50
C LEU A 191 -13.79 -0.97 -3.26
N ALA A 192 -14.65 -1.21 -4.25
CA ALA A 192 -15.73 -2.19 -4.15
C ALA A 192 -15.19 -3.62 -3.94
N ALA A 193 -14.10 -3.98 -4.63
CA ALA A 193 -13.44 -5.28 -4.46
C ALA A 193 -12.78 -5.45 -3.08
N LEU A 194 -12.53 -4.38 -2.31
CA LEU A 194 -12.08 -4.48 -0.93
C LEU A 194 -13.21 -4.92 0.01
N ASP A 195 -14.44 -4.51 -0.25
CA ASP A 195 -15.63 -4.89 0.53
C ASP A 195 -16.06 -6.34 0.27
N GLU A 196 -15.88 -6.82 -0.95
CA GLU A 196 -16.25 -8.20 -1.34
C GLU A 196 -15.26 -9.27 -0.87
N ARG A 197 -14.08 -8.88 -0.36
CA ARG A 197 -13.10 -9.83 0.18
C ARG A 197 -13.60 -10.41 1.49
N LYS A 198 -14.24 -11.59 1.38
CA LYS A 198 -14.53 -12.50 2.51
C LYS A 198 -13.37 -12.50 3.50
N PRO A 199 -13.64 -12.55 4.83
CA PRO A 199 -12.57 -12.64 5.81
C PRO A 199 -11.62 -13.78 5.41
N PRO A 200 -10.29 -13.56 5.48
CA PRO A 200 -9.34 -14.58 5.08
C PRO A 200 -9.65 -15.84 5.88
N ARG A 201 -9.68 -17.00 5.20
CA ARG A 201 -9.94 -18.28 5.88
C ARG A 201 -8.90 -18.42 7.00
N GLU A 202 -9.36 -18.40 8.24
CA GLU A 202 -8.53 -18.60 9.41
C GLU A 202 -8.16 -20.09 9.50
N ARG A 203 -6.97 -20.36 10.02
CA ARG A 203 -6.50 -21.70 10.37
C ARG A 203 -6.06 -21.71 11.81
N HIS A 204 -6.43 -22.75 12.52
CA HIS A 204 -5.96 -22.99 13.86
C HIS A 204 -4.72 -23.86 13.77
N ILE A 205 -3.61 -23.40 14.34
CA ILE A 205 -2.34 -24.14 14.33
C ILE A 205 -1.78 -24.21 15.74
N ARG A 206 -1.12 -25.32 16.05
CA ARG A 206 -0.22 -25.44 17.20
C ARG A 206 1.19 -25.14 16.73
N LEU A 207 1.85 -24.23 17.42
CA LEU A 207 3.25 -23.91 17.20
C LEU A 207 4.17 -24.89 17.95
N VAL A 208 5.41 -25.04 17.50
CA VAL A 208 6.43 -25.90 18.13
C VAL A 208 6.71 -25.54 19.60
N ASN A 209 6.43 -24.30 19.99
CA ASN A 209 6.51 -23.85 21.39
C ASN A 209 5.27 -24.22 22.23
N GLY A 210 4.36 -25.05 21.71
CA GLY A 210 3.15 -25.52 22.37
C GLY A 210 1.97 -24.54 22.38
N ARG A 211 2.12 -23.32 21.84
CA ARG A 211 1.02 -22.33 21.79
C ARG A 211 0.07 -22.64 20.65
N ASN A 212 -1.23 -22.59 20.92
CA ASN A 212 -2.26 -22.63 19.90
C ASN A 212 -2.58 -21.20 19.45
N VAL A 213 -2.58 -20.94 18.15
CA VAL A 213 -2.90 -19.64 17.56
C VAL A 213 -3.85 -19.81 16.39
N THR A 214 -4.77 -18.86 16.25
CA THR A 214 -5.62 -18.72 15.07
C THR A 214 -4.96 -17.70 14.17
N VAL A 215 -4.64 -18.08 12.95
CA VAL A 215 -3.90 -17.22 12.02
C VAL A 215 -4.54 -17.30 10.62
N PRO A 216 -4.51 -16.22 9.83
CA PRO A 216 -4.95 -16.29 8.45
C PRO A 216 -4.17 -17.37 7.68
N ARG A 217 -4.83 -18.10 6.77
CA ARG A 217 -4.25 -19.22 6.00
C ARG A 217 -2.90 -18.87 5.35
N THR A 218 -2.72 -17.63 4.92
CA THR A 218 -1.46 -17.14 4.34
C THR A 218 -0.33 -17.10 5.35
N LEU A 219 -0.60 -16.66 6.59
CA LEU A 219 0.38 -16.63 7.67
C LEU A 219 0.67 -18.05 8.18
N ALA A 220 -0.35 -18.92 8.18
CA ALA A 220 -0.16 -20.33 8.50
C ALA A 220 0.79 -21.05 7.52
N ALA A 221 0.74 -20.68 6.23
CA ALA A 221 1.66 -21.21 5.22
C ALA A 221 3.11 -20.75 5.44
N ASP A 222 3.30 -19.53 5.97
CA ASP A 222 4.63 -19.01 6.33
C ASP A 222 5.16 -19.72 7.59
N PHE A 223 4.35 -19.91 8.63
CA PHE A 223 4.74 -20.72 9.81
C PHE A 223 5.13 -22.14 9.43
N LEU A 224 4.44 -22.76 8.46
CA LEU A 224 4.78 -24.10 7.97
C LEU A 224 6.14 -24.09 7.25
N ARG A 225 6.39 -23.06 6.42
CA ARG A 225 7.67 -22.89 5.71
C ARG A 225 8.84 -22.71 6.68
N ASP A 226 8.61 -22.01 7.78
CA ASP A 226 9.63 -21.72 8.79
C ASP A 226 9.75 -22.84 9.85
N HIS A 227 9.12 -23.99 9.64
CA HIS A 227 9.12 -25.15 10.54
C HIS A 227 8.63 -24.83 11.97
N GLN A 228 7.73 -23.84 12.10
CA GLN A 228 7.18 -23.41 13.38
C GLN A 228 5.82 -24.04 13.70
N VAL A 229 5.23 -24.81 12.76
CA VAL A 229 3.97 -25.53 12.96
C VAL A 229 4.25 -26.96 13.46
N ASP A 230 3.73 -27.28 14.63
CA ASP A 230 3.72 -28.62 15.22
C ASP A 230 2.51 -29.44 14.76
N ALA A 231 1.31 -28.82 14.77
CA ALA A 231 0.09 -29.47 14.31
C ALA A 231 -0.91 -28.48 13.68
N TRP A 232 -1.68 -28.97 12.72
CA TRP A 232 -2.87 -28.27 12.22
C TRP A 232 -4.07 -28.66 13.08
N LEU A 233 -4.78 -27.68 13.62
CA LEU A 233 -5.94 -27.84 14.49
C LEU A 233 -7.25 -27.45 13.76
N ASP A 234 -7.27 -27.52 12.43
CA ASP A 234 -8.44 -27.19 11.61
C ASP A 234 -9.66 -28.00 12.10
N GLY A 235 -10.68 -27.33 12.63
CA GLY A 235 -11.87 -27.94 13.27
C GLY A 235 -12.01 -27.70 14.78
N TRP A 236 -11.24 -26.78 15.38
CA TRP A 236 -11.30 -26.47 16.81
C TRP A 236 -11.60 -24.98 17.11
N PRO A 237 -12.51 -24.64 18.04
CA PRO A 237 -13.33 -25.58 18.81
C PRO A 237 -14.35 -26.30 17.93
N PRO A 238 -14.76 -27.53 18.28
CA PRO A 238 -15.85 -28.21 17.57
C PRO A 238 -17.05 -27.27 17.52
N GLU A 239 -17.73 -27.17 16.37
CA GLU A 239 -19.00 -26.46 16.26
C GLU A 239 -19.89 -26.88 17.43
N GLU A 240 -20.24 -25.94 18.32
CA GLU A 240 -21.28 -26.21 19.30
C GLU A 240 -22.55 -26.58 18.51
N PRO A 241 -23.19 -27.74 18.76
CA PRO A 241 -24.46 -28.05 18.11
C PRO A 241 -25.42 -26.91 18.45
N SER A 242 -25.96 -26.31 17.40
CA SER A 242 -26.82 -25.14 17.44
C SER A 242 -27.86 -25.28 18.58
N ARG A 243 -27.81 -24.38 19.56
CA ARG A 243 -28.81 -24.36 20.64
C ARG A 243 -30.23 -24.21 20.04
N PRO A 244 -31.24 -24.84 20.66
CA PRO A 244 -32.56 -25.04 20.09
C PRO A 244 -33.34 -23.74 19.96
N LEU A 245 -34.20 -23.67 18.95
CA LEU A 245 -35.16 -22.58 18.74
C LEU A 245 -36.03 -22.38 20.00
N PRO A 246 -36.32 -21.13 20.40
CA PRO A 246 -37.13 -20.85 21.58
C PRO A 246 -38.58 -21.29 21.35
N SER A 247 -39.06 -22.09 22.30
CA SER A 247 -40.42 -22.58 22.45
C SER A 247 -41.44 -21.46 22.68
N GLY A 248 -42.58 -21.53 21.97
CA GLY A 248 -43.86 -20.95 22.38
C GLY A 248 -44.88 -20.98 21.23
N THR A 249 -46.13 -21.44 21.33
CA THR A 249 -46.93 -22.13 22.37
C THR A 249 -48.18 -22.70 21.62
N PRO A 250 -49.22 -23.25 22.29
CA PRO A 250 -49.69 -24.64 22.17
C PRO A 250 -50.92 -24.84 21.24
N GLY A 251 -51.19 -26.09 20.85
CA GLY A 251 -52.52 -26.48 20.37
C GLY A 251 -52.56 -27.83 19.65
N HIS A 252 -53.13 -28.84 20.33
CA HIS A 252 -53.93 -29.99 19.84
C HIS A 252 -53.40 -30.83 18.65
N GLN A 253 -53.45 -32.16 18.60
CA GLN A 253 -53.84 -33.30 19.48
C GLN A 253 -53.55 -34.59 18.64
N PHE A 254 -53.86 -35.76 19.20
CA PHE A 254 -53.78 -37.16 18.70
C PHE A 254 -52.47 -37.90 19.04
N GLU A 255 -52.44 -38.62 20.17
CA GLU A 255 -52.96 -39.99 20.46
C GLU A 255 -51.90 -41.04 20.11
N ASP A 256 -51.17 -41.55 21.12
CA ASP A 256 -51.50 -42.71 21.97
C ASP A 256 -51.26 -44.03 21.25
N PHE A 257 -50.34 -44.85 21.77
CA PHE A 257 -50.49 -46.31 21.90
C PHE A 257 -49.27 -46.87 22.66
N ARG A 258 -49.49 -47.13 23.96
CA ARG A 258 -49.21 -48.40 24.65
C ARG A 258 -47.84 -49.07 24.40
N ASN A 259 -46.96 -48.99 25.40
CA ASN A 259 -46.32 -50.12 26.11
C ASN A 259 -44.97 -49.70 26.68
N THR A 260 -44.97 -49.30 27.95
CA THR A 260 -43.90 -49.65 28.89
C THR A 260 -44.06 -51.16 29.25
N PRO A 261 -43.14 -51.86 29.95
CA PRO A 261 -42.08 -51.30 30.78
C PRO A 261 -40.74 -52.11 30.92
N SER A 262 -39.76 -51.43 31.52
CA SER A 262 -38.83 -51.90 32.57
C SER A 262 -38.08 -53.25 32.50
N HIS A 263 -36.75 -53.21 32.60
CA HIS A 263 -35.97 -53.56 33.82
C HIS A 263 -34.50 -53.84 33.49
N PHE A 264 -33.55 -53.14 34.13
CA PHE A 264 -32.46 -53.76 34.90
C PHE A 264 -31.66 -52.68 35.64
N THR A 265 -31.65 -52.73 36.98
CA THR A 265 -30.73 -51.99 37.85
C THR A 265 -29.69 -52.96 38.39
N PRO A 266 -28.39 -52.64 38.39
CA PRO A 266 -27.41 -53.43 39.13
C PRO A 266 -27.31 -52.89 40.57
N ARG A 267 -27.35 -53.78 41.55
CA ARG A 267 -26.85 -53.49 42.90
C ARG A 267 -26.19 -54.74 43.45
N GLY A 268 -24.95 -54.58 43.90
CA GLY A 268 -24.14 -55.63 44.52
C GLY A 268 -24.63 -56.05 45.90
N ASP A 269 -24.46 -57.34 46.12
CA ASP A 269 -24.11 -58.13 47.29
C ASP A 269 -24.80 -57.94 48.65
N ALA A 270 -25.45 -59.03 49.08
CA ALA A 270 -25.24 -59.64 50.39
C ALA A 270 -25.61 -61.14 50.37
N ALA A 271 -24.65 -61.96 50.83
CA ALA A 271 -24.74 -63.34 51.37
C ALA A 271 -25.29 -64.49 50.52
#